data_AF-A0A969PXP8-F1
#
_entry.id   AF-A0A969PXP8-F1
#
_cell.length_a   1.000
_cell.length_b   1.000
_cell.length_c   1.000
_cell.angle_alpha   90.00
_cell.angle_beta   90.00
_cell.angle_gamma   90.00
#
_symmetry.space_group_name_H-M   'P 1'
#
loop_
_entity.id
_entity.type
_entity.pdbx_description
1 polymer ?
#
loop_
_entity_poly.entity_id
_entity_poly.type
_entity_poly.pdbx_seq_one_letter_code
_entity_poly.pdbx_strand_id
1 'polypeptide(L)' 'MEKASIHPLILVSLGISVIAMVRLAVEQFSAQETGYGIVFALLALLFSGLIVYGIIRNVNMKNESKRLQDKSS' A
#
# COMPACT_ATOMS: atom_id res chain seq x y z
N MET A 1 -14.03 6.24 -16.84
CA MET A 1 -13.87 5.20 -15.80
C MET A 1 -14.34 5.80 -14.49
N GLU A 2 -15.31 5.17 -13.82
CA GLU A 2 -15.82 5.63 -12.53
C GLU A 2 -14.67 5.90 -11.57
N LYS A 3 -14.78 7.02 -10.85
CA LYS A 3 -13.75 7.52 -9.93
C LYS A 3 -13.75 6.63 -8.66
N ALA A 4 -13.38 5.36 -8.79
CA ALA A 4 -13.40 4.40 -7.71
C ALA A 4 -12.35 4.80 -6.66
N SER A 5 -12.81 5.17 -5.47
CA SER A 5 -11.94 5.43 -4.33
C SER A 5 -11.26 4.12 -3.95
N ILE A 6 -9.93 4.12 -3.84
CA ILE A 6 -9.22 2.96 -3.30
C ILE A 6 -9.69 2.82 -1.84
N HIS A 7 -10.36 1.72 -1.54
CA HIS A 7 -10.92 1.51 -0.21
C HIS A 7 -9.78 1.53 0.81
N PRO A 8 -9.82 2.38 1.85
CA PRO A 8 -8.71 2.52 2.80
C PRO A 8 -8.35 1.19 3.48
N LEU A 9 -9.31 0.28 3.56
CA LEU A 9 -9.12 -1.09 4.04
C LEU A 9 -8.11 -1.90 3.20
N ILE A 10 -8.09 -1.71 1.87
CA ILE A 10 -7.12 -2.35 0.97
C ILE A 10 -5.70 -1.86 1.27
N LEU A 11 -5.57 -0.58 1.61
CA LEU A 11 -4.29 0.03 1.96
C LEU A 11 -3.75 -0.50 3.28
N VAL A 12 -4.64 -0.67 4.27
CA VAL A 12 -4.31 -1.28 5.57
C VAL A 12 -3.93 -2.75 5.39
N SER A 13 -4.68 -3.52 4.59
CA SER A 13 -4.33 -4.92 4.31
C SER A 13 -2.99 -5.04 3.59
N LEU A 14 -2.69 -4.12 2.66
CA LEU A 14 -1.37 -4.07 2.01
C LEU A 14 -0.24 -3.82 3.03
N GLY A 15 -0.47 -2.92 3.99
CA GLY A 15 0.50 -2.67 5.06
C GLY A 15 0.78 -3.89 5.92
N ILE A 16 -0.26 -4.66 6.28
CA ILE A 16 -0.12 -5.91 7.03
C ILE A 16 0.67 -6.94 6.21
N SER A 17 0.39 -7.05 4.90
CA SER A 17 1.14 -7.93 3.99
C SER A 17 2.62 -7.57 3.92
N VAL A 18 2.97 -6.27 3.91
CA VAL A 18 4.37 -5.81 3.94
C VAL A 18 5.07 -6.28 5.22
N ILE A 19 4.42 -6.12 6.39
CA ILE A 19 5.00 -6.56 7.67
C ILE A 19 5.22 -8.07 7.68
N ALA A 20 4.27 -8.85 7.17
CA ALA A 20 4.39 -10.30 7.05
C ALA A 20 5.54 -10.71 6.12
N MET A 21 5.67 -10.05 4.96
CA MET A 21 6.76 -10.33 4.00
C MET A 21 8.14 -9.96 4.55
N VAL A 22 8.25 -8.87 5.32
CA VAL A 22 9.51 -8.50 5.98
C VAL A 22 9.92 -9.57 6.99
N ARG A 23 8.98 -10.08 7.80
CA ARG A 23 9.27 -11.20 8.73
C ARG A 23 9.69 -12.46 7.98
N LEU A 24 8.95 -12.85 6.94
CA LEU A 24 9.29 -14.01 6.11
C LEU A 24 10.66 -13.88 5.44
N ALA A 25 11.02 -12.67 5.00
CA ALA A 25 12.33 -12.41 4.42
C ALA A 25 13.45 -12.65 5.45
N VAL A 26 13.31 -12.13 6.66
CA VAL A 26 14.30 -12.32 7.75
C VAL A 26 14.45 -13.79 8.13
N GLU A 27 13.33 -14.52 8.15
CA GLU A 27 13.32 -15.95 8.44
C GLU A 27 14.05 -16.73 7.32
N GLN A 28 13.80 -16.40 6.05
CA GLN A 28 14.48 -17.03 4.91
C GLN A 28 15.96 -16.67 4.79
N PHE A 29 16.37 -15.45 5.16
CA PHE A 29 17.78 -15.10 5.26
C PHE A 29 18.49 -15.93 6.34
N SER A 30 17.80 -16.21 7.45
CA SER A 30 18.32 -17.07 8.52
C SER A 30 18.39 -18.54 8.09
N ALA A 31 17.49 -18.98 7.20
CA ALA A 31 17.47 -20.32 6.61
C ALA A 31 18.48 -20.55 5.48
N GLN A 32 19.36 -19.58 5.17
CA GLN A 32 20.28 -19.56 4.01
C GLN A 32 19.58 -19.59 2.63
N GLU A 33 18.27 -19.39 2.60
CA GLU A 33 17.43 -19.33 1.40
C GLU A 33 17.38 -17.89 0.85
N THR A 34 18.56 -17.37 0.53
CA THR A 34 18.81 -15.96 0.18
C THR A 34 17.98 -15.49 -1.03
N GLY A 35 17.70 -16.39 -1.98
CA GLY A 35 16.88 -16.08 -3.16
C GLY A 35 15.46 -15.67 -2.81
N TYR A 36 14.81 -16.39 -1.89
CA TYR A 36 13.46 -16.06 -1.44
C TYR A 36 13.44 -14.79 -0.60
N GLY A 37 14.47 -14.56 0.23
CA GLY A 37 14.63 -13.32 0.99
C GLY A 37 14.69 -12.07 0.09
N ILE A 38 15.42 -12.13 -1.02
CA ILE A 38 15.52 -11.04 -2.00
C ILE A 38 14.17 -10.76 -2.66
N VAL A 39 13.44 -11.80 -3.07
CA VAL A 39 12.11 -11.67 -3.69
C VAL A 39 11.14 -10.99 -2.71
N PHE A 40 11.08 -11.44 -1.46
CA PHE A 40 10.21 -10.81 -0.46
C PHE A 40 10.58 -9.36 -0.17
N ALA A 41 11.86 -9.02 -0.14
CA ALA A 41 12.32 -7.64 0.02
C ALA A 41 11.90 -6.74 -1.15
N LEU A 42 12.02 -7.23 -2.39
CA LEU A 42 11.56 -6.53 -3.59
C LEU A 42 10.04 -6.30 -3.59
N LEU A 43 9.25 -7.33 -3.24
CA LEU A 43 7.80 -7.19 -3.12
C LEU A 43 7.41 -6.19 -2.02
N ALA A 44 8.11 -6.20 -0.88
CA ALA A 44 7.86 -5.25 0.21
C ALA A 44 8.10 -3.79 -0.22
N LEU A 45 9.17 -3.53 -0.97
CA LEU A 45 9.45 -2.21 -1.56
C LEU A 45 8.35 -1.78 -2.53
N LEU A 46 7.92 -2.68 -3.41
CA LEU A 46 6.90 -2.41 -4.43
C LEU A 46 5.54 -2.11 -3.78
N PHE A 47 5.13 -2.90 -2.78
CA PHE A 47 3.90 -2.66 -2.03
C PHE A 47 3.95 -1.39 -1.18
N SER A 48 5.11 -1.04 -0.64
CA SER A 48 5.28 0.25 0.06
C SER A 48 5.04 1.43 -0.89
N GLY A 49 5.55 1.36 -2.12
CA GLY A 49 5.27 2.37 -3.16
C GLY A 49 3.77 2.47 -3.50
N LEU A 50 3.10 1.32 -3.64
CA LEU A 50 1.65 1.26 -3.87
C LEU A 50 0.83 1.85 -2.71
N ILE A 51 1.25 1.62 -1.47
CA ILE A 51 0.62 2.22 -0.28
C ILE A 51 0.71 3.74 -0.37
N VAL A 52 1.92 4.29 -0.59
CA VAL A 52 2.13 5.75 -0.69
C VAL A 52 1.28 6.34 -1.82
N TYR A 53 1.29 5.72 -3.00
CA TYR A 53 0.45 6.16 -4.12
C TYR A 53 -1.05 6.11 -3.79
N GLY A 54 -1.51 5.05 -3.13
CA GLY A 54 -2.90 4.93 -2.70
C GLY A 54 -3.31 5.97 -1.65
N ILE A 55 -2.43 6.33 -0.71
CA ILE A 55 -2.68 7.41 0.26
C ILE A 55 -2.84 8.73 -0.50
N ILE A 56 -1.89 9.07 -1.36
CA ILE A 56 -1.89 10.33 -2.12
C ILE A 56 -3.17 10.43 -2.97
N ARG A 57 -3.55 9.36 -3.65
CA ARG A 57 -4.77 9.31 -4.48
C ARG A 57 -6.04 9.44 -3.64
N ASN A 58 -6.12 8.76 -2.50
CA ASN A 58 -7.28 8.83 -1.62
C ASN A 58 -7.45 10.22 -0.98
N VAL A 59 -6.33 10.88 -0.62
CA VAL A 59 -6.33 12.27 -0.12
C VAL A 59 -6.79 13.24 -1.20
N ASN A 60 -6.29 13.11 -2.44
CA ASN A 60 -6.74 13.96 -3.55
C ASN A 60 -8.23 13.81 -3.84
N MET A 61 -8.77 12.59 -3.78
CA MET A 61 -10.20 12.35 -3.97
C MET A 61 -11.05 12.97 -2.85
N LYS A 62 -10.63 12.83 -1.59
CA LYS A 62 -11.31 13.42 -0.44
C LYS A 62 -11.34 14.95 -0.51
N ASN A 63 -10.26 15.56 -0.99
CA ASN A 63 -10.17 17.01 -1.17
C ASN A 63 -11.09 17.51 -2.29
N GLU A 64 -11.25 16.74 -3.36
CA GLU A 64 -12.16 17.10 -4.46
C GLU A 64 -13.63 17.01 -4.03
N SER A 65 -14.02 15.95 -3.31
CA SER A 65 -15.39 15.84 -2.76
C SER A 65 -15.72 16.98 -1.79
N LYS A 66 -14.76 17.43 -0.97
CA LYS A 66 -14.98 18.59 -0.08
C LYS A 66 -15.25 19.88 -0.85
N ARG A 67 -14.54 20.14 -1.94
CA ARG A 67 -14.75 21.36 -2.75
C ARG A 67 -16.09 21.40 -3.47
N LEU A 68 -16.62 20.23 -3.86
CA LEU A 68 -17.95 20.14 -4.46
C LEU A 68 -19.06 20.37 -3.43
N GLN A 69 -18.86 19.98 -2.18
CA GLN A 69 -19.80 20.22 -1.10
C GLN A 69 -19.83 21.70 -0.68
N ASP A 70 -18.68 22.37 -0.66
CA ASP A 70 -18.53 23.80 -0.33
C ASP A 70 -19.14 24.73 -1.39
N LYS A 71 -19.09 24.35 -2.68
CA LYS A 71 -19.66 25.12 -3.79
C LYS A 71 -21.19 24.99 -3.93
N SER A 72 -21.81 24.12 -3.15
CA SER A 72 -23.25 23.86 -3.15
C SER A 72 -23.95 24.38 -1.89
N SER A 73 -23.22 25.05 -0.99
CA SER A 73 -23.73 25.78 0.17
C SER A 73 -23.68 27.29 -0.06
#